data_AF-A0A424M9L8-F1
#
_entry.id   AF-A0A424M9L8-F1
#
_cell.length_a   1.000
_cell.length_b   1.000
_cell.length_c   1.000
_cell.angle_alpha   90.00
_cell.angle_beta   90.00
_cell.angle_gamma   90.00
#
_symmetry.space_group_name_H-M   'P 1'
#
loop_
_entity.id
_entity.type
_entity.pdbx_description
1 polymer ?
#
loop_
_entity_poly.entity_id
_entity_poly.type
_entity_poly.pdbx_seq_one_letter_code
_entity_poly.pdbx_strand_id
1 'polypeptide(L)'
;MKQLRWAILASLIALCAGIHFAGSTAWAEDKKPQGPDAERGIVLADQLCSNCHIVSSKQSTSAGAGIPSFRAITNKPDQTSAHIAHVLIRPHAPMPNMQLSRFEIMDIIAYLDQLRRPEAGPPLLKPAKKGGKLEYPSPS
;
A
#
# COMPACT_ATOMS: atom_id res chain seq x y z
N MET A 1 49.46 -59.22 34.15
CA MET A 1 50.35 -58.04 34.13
C MET A 1 49.50 -56.80 33.89
N LYS A 2 49.52 -55.88 34.87
CA LYS A 2 49.20 -54.45 34.78
C LYS A 2 47.78 -54.05 34.35
N GLN A 3 46.87 -54.16 35.32
CA GLN A 3 45.86 -53.13 35.53
C GLN A 3 46.55 -51.79 35.88
N LEU A 4 45.82 -50.70 35.65
CA LEU A 4 46.04 -49.37 36.23
C LEU A 4 47.15 -48.55 35.53
N ARG A 5 46.80 -47.35 35.02
CA ARG A 5 47.20 -46.07 35.60
C ARG A 5 46.98 -44.88 34.62
N TRP A 6 46.01 -44.02 34.95
CA TRP A 6 46.14 -42.56 34.91
C TRP A 6 45.95 -41.94 33.51
N ALA A 7 44.75 -41.47 33.15
CA ALA A 7 44.31 -40.11 33.48
C ALA A 7 45.49 -39.17 33.74
N ILE A 8 45.98 -38.47 32.69
CA ILE A 8 46.52 -37.11 32.77
C ILE A 8 46.97 -36.61 31.37
N LEU A 9 46.35 -35.50 30.96
CA LEU A 9 46.81 -34.44 30.05
C LEU A 9 47.12 -34.76 28.57
N ALA A 10 46.30 -34.21 27.66
CA ALA A 10 46.71 -33.00 26.93
C ALA A 10 45.56 -32.50 26.02
N SER A 11 45.05 -31.32 26.34
CA SER A 11 44.15 -30.52 25.53
C SER A 11 44.73 -30.29 24.13
N LEU A 12 43.93 -30.55 23.08
CA LEU A 12 44.00 -29.74 21.85
C LEU A 12 42.59 -29.55 21.30
N ILE A 13 42.10 -28.34 21.54
CA ILE A 13 41.00 -27.68 20.85
C ILE A 13 41.27 -27.75 19.34
N ALA A 14 40.39 -28.39 18.58
CA ALA A 14 40.29 -28.15 17.15
C ALA A 14 38.89 -28.50 16.63
N LEU A 15 38.12 -27.42 16.47
CA LEU A 15 37.14 -27.21 15.41
C LEU A 15 35.82 -28.00 15.46
N CYS A 16 34.84 -27.30 16.03
CA CYS A 16 33.41 -27.34 15.73
C CYS A 16 33.04 -28.05 14.42
N ALA A 17 32.58 -29.29 14.55
CA ALA A 17 31.88 -29.99 13.50
C ALA A 17 30.54 -29.29 13.21
N GLY A 18 30.48 -28.65 12.03
CA GLY A 18 29.31 -28.62 11.15
C GLY A 18 27.96 -28.23 11.74
N ILE A 19 27.76 -26.95 12.05
CA ILE A 19 26.42 -26.36 12.01
C ILE A 19 26.26 -25.71 10.63
N HIS A 20 25.87 -26.51 9.64
CA HIS A 20 25.31 -25.98 8.39
C HIS A 20 23.88 -25.53 8.67
N PHE A 21 23.73 -24.39 9.35
CA PHE A 21 22.48 -23.66 9.37
C PHE A 21 22.26 -23.11 7.96
N ALA A 22 21.60 -23.89 7.10
CA ALA A 22 21.09 -23.43 5.81
C ALA A 22 19.96 -22.43 6.09
N GLY A 23 20.34 -21.22 6.50
CA GLY A 23 19.46 -20.10 6.66
C GLY A 23 19.01 -19.63 5.29
N SER A 24 17.79 -19.99 4.90
CA SER A 24 17.07 -19.29 3.84
C SER A 24 16.79 -17.87 4.31
N THR A 25 17.75 -16.97 4.13
CA THR A 25 17.44 -15.53 4.14
C THR A 25 16.69 -15.26 2.85
N ALA A 26 15.37 -15.44 2.88
CA ALA A 26 14.51 -14.81 1.90
C ALA A 26 14.55 -13.32 2.22
N TRP A 27 15.45 -12.59 1.56
CA TRP A 27 15.39 -11.13 1.55
C TRP A 27 14.06 -10.82 0.89
N ALA A 28 13.13 -10.23 1.65
CA ALA A 28 11.94 -9.63 1.06
C ALA A 28 12.46 -8.55 0.12
N GLU A 29 12.48 -8.82 -1.18
CA GLU A 29 12.73 -7.78 -2.16
C GLU A 29 11.62 -6.75 -2.01
N ASP A 30 12.00 -5.56 -1.55
CA ASP A 30 11.18 -4.36 -1.64
C ASP A 30 10.90 -4.08 -3.12
N LYS A 31 9.94 -4.82 -3.70
CA LYS A 31 9.42 -4.48 -5.02
C LYS A 31 8.70 -3.16 -4.87
N LYS A 32 9.41 -2.09 -5.27
CA LYS A 32 8.83 -0.78 -5.50
C LYS A 32 7.55 -0.97 -6.32
N PRO A 33 6.39 -0.52 -5.84
CA PRO A 33 5.14 -0.74 -6.55
C PRO A 33 5.28 -0.15 -7.96
N GLN A 34 4.92 -0.97 -8.96
CA GLN A 34 5.14 -0.70 -10.39
C GLN A 34 4.24 0.43 -10.94
N GLY A 35 3.54 1.14 -10.05
CA GLY A 35 2.43 2.00 -10.41
C GLY A 35 1.37 2.12 -9.33
N PRO A 36 0.50 3.15 -9.42
CA PRO A 36 -0.77 3.18 -8.71
C PRO A 36 -1.58 1.90 -9.00
N ASP A 37 -2.15 1.32 -7.96
CA ASP A 37 -2.84 0.03 -7.99
C ASP A 37 -4.21 0.17 -7.33
N ALA A 38 -5.25 -0.08 -8.12
CA ALA A 38 -6.62 0.12 -7.68
C ALA A 38 -7.04 -0.93 -6.66
N GLU A 39 -6.54 -2.16 -6.76
CA GLU A 39 -6.82 -3.24 -5.81
C GLU A 39 -6.27 -2.90 -4.42
N ARG A 40 -5.04 -2.37 -4.34
CA ARG A 40 -4.52 -1.80 -3.08
C ARG A 40 -5.36 -0.61 -2.61
N GLY A 41 -5.77 0.26 -3.53
CA GLY A 41 -6.64 1.40 -3.26
C GLY A 41 -8.00 1.02 -2.67
N ILE A 42 -8.61 -0.08 -3.13
CA ILE A 42 -9.87 -0.61 -2.60
C ILE A 42 -9.69 -1.02 -1.14
N VAL A 43 -8.62 -1.77 -0.83
CA VAL A 43 -8.33 -2.23 0.54
C VAL A 43 -8.13 -1.05 1.48
N LEU A 44 -7.32 -0.06 1.07
CA LEU A 44 -7.08 1.16 1.85
C LEU A 44 -8.38 1.95 2.07
N ALA A 45 -9.18 2.14 1.03
CA ALA A 45 -10.45 2.87 1.12
C ALA A 45 -11.45 2.18 2.05
N ASP A 46 -11.55 0.86 1.99
CA ASP A 46 -12.42 0.08 2.86
C ASP A 46 -11.98 0.17 4.34
N GLN A 47 -10.68 0.07 4.60
CA GLN A 47 -10.15 0.13 5.98
C GLN A 47 -10.22 1.52 6.60
N LEU A 48 -9.95 2.55 5.81
CA LEU A 48 -9.67 3.89 6.34
C LEU A 48 -10.82 4.87 6.09
N CYS A 49 -11.56 4.72 5.00
CA CYS A 49 -12.53 5.72 4.55
C CYS A 49 -13.99 5.30 4.77
N SER A 50 -14.27 4.00 4.93
CA SER A 50 -15.63 3.44 4.98
C SER A 50 -16.46 3.83 6.21
N ASN A 51 -15.80 4.26 7.29
CA ASN A 51 -16.46 4.76 8.51
C ASN A 51 -17.24 6.06 8.27
N CYS A 52 -16.80 6.85 7.29
CA CYS A 52 -17.38 8.17 7.01
C CYS A 52 -17.98 8.24 5.60
N HIS A 53 -17.34 7.61 4.61
CA HIS A 53 -17.76 7.66 3.20
C HIS A 53 -18.40 6.35 2.76
N ILE A 54 -19.36 6.44 1.85
CA ILE A 54 -19.73 5.29 1.01
C ILE A 54 -18.61 5.10 -0.02
N VAL A 55 -17.78 4.09 0.18
CA VAL A 55 -16.60 3.84 -0.66
C VAL A 55 -16.88 2.90 -1.82
N SER A 56 -17.93 2.07 -1.74
CA SER A 56 -18.37 1.20 -2.84
C SER A 56 -19.88 1.22 -3.03
N SER A 57 -20.33 0.81 -4.22
CA SER A 57 -21.77 0.67 -4.53
C SER A 57 -22.48 -0.44 -3.74
N LYS A 58 -21.72 -1.31 -3.07
CA LYS A 58 -22.26 -2.41 -2.26
C LYS A 58 -22.58 -1.98 -0.82
N GLN A 59 -22.13 -0.81 -0.38
CA GLN A 59 -22.48 -0.26 0.92
C GLN A 59 -23.83 0.48 0.84
N SER A 60 -24.76 0.07 1.69
CA SER A 60 -26.12 0.63 1.79
C SER A 60 -26.30 1.62 2.94
N THR A 61 -25.33 1.72 3.87
CA THR A 61 -25.40 2.65 5.01
C THR A 61 -24.87 4.02 4.63
N SER A 62 -25.67 5.05 4.92
CA SER A 62 -25.37 6.45 4.63
C SER A 62 -24.08 6.91 5.30
N ALA A 63 -23.22 7.55 4.52
CA ALA A 63 -22.27 8.52 5.03
C ALA A 63 -23.04 9.55 5.89
N GLY A 64 -22.47 10.06 6.99
CA GLY A 64 -23.12 11.10 7.79
C GLY A 64 -23.63 12.27 6.91
N ALA A 65 -24.70 12.94 7.31
CA ALA A 65 -25.34 13.97 6.49
C ALA A 65 -24.30 14.98 5.95
N GLY A 66 -24.27 15.16 4.62
CA GLY A 66 -23.32 16.05 3.93
C GLY A 66 -21.95 15.44 3.59
N ILE A 67 -21.66 14.19 3.96
CA ILE A 67 -20.42 13.50 3.56
C ILE A 67 -20.64 12.82 2.19
N PRO A 68 -19.89 13.19 1.15
CA PRO A 68 -20.12 12.67 -0.20
C PRO A 68 -19.61 11.22 -0.34
N SER A 69 -20.26 10.41 -1.19
CA SER A 69 -19.72 9.11 -1.59
C SER A 69 -18.47 9.26 -2.46
N PHE A 70 -17.64 8.22 -2.54
CA PHE A 70 -16.50 8.19 -3.46
C PHE A 70 -16.93 8.43 -4.91
N ARG A 71 -18.07 7.86 -5.30
CA ARG A 71 -18.67 8.11 -6.62
C ARG A 71 -19.04 9.58 -6.80
N ALA A 72 -19.61 10.25 -5.80
CA ALA A 72 -19.90 11.69 -5.90
C ALA A 72 -18.63 12.52 -5.98
N ILE A 73 -17.60 12.20 -5.19
CA ILE A 73 -16.30 12.89 -5.19
C ILE A 73 -15.64 12.83 -6.56
N THR A 74 -15.52 11.64 -7.15
CA THR A 74 -14.79 11.47 -8.42
C THR A 74 -15.55 12.00 -9.63
N ASN A 75 -16.88 12.14 -9.53
CA ASN A 75 -17.72 12.63 -10.63
C ASN A 75 -18.05 14.12 -10.52
N LYS A 76 -17.42 14.86 -9.60
CA LYS A 76 -17.54 16.32 -9.53
C LYS A 76 -16.98 16.95 -10.82
N PRO A 77 -17.64 17.97 -11.40
CA PRO A 77 -17.07 18.73 -12.50
C PRO A 77 -15.66 19.23 -12.19
N ASP A 78 -14.78 19.20 -13.19
CA ASP A 78 -13.38 19.64 -13.10
C ASP A 78 -12.54 18.93 -12.02
N GLN A 79 -12.99 17.76 -11.55
CA GLN A 79 -12.23 16.98 -10.58
C GLN A 79 -10.94 16.44 -11.19
N THR A 80 -9.84 16.60 -10.46
CA THR A 80 -8.49 16.16 -10.84
C THR A 80 -7.86 15.29 -9.76
N SER A 81 -6.91 14.44 -10.16
CA SER A 81 -6.11 13.66 -9.20
C SER A 81 -5.31 14.56 -8.26
N ALA A 82 -4.81 15.70 -8.74
CA ALA A 82 -4.08 16.67 -7.92
C ALA A 82 -4.95 17.28 -6.80
N HIS A 83 -6.21 17.61 -7.10
CA HIS A 83 -7.14 18.13 -6.09
C HIS A 83 -7.49 17.06 -5.05
N ILE A 84 -7.77 15.82 -5.48
CA ILE A 84 -8.02 14.70 -4.55
C ILE A 84 -6.80 14.44 -3.66
N ALA A 85 -5.60 14.39 -4.25
CA ALA A 85 -4.36 14.20 -3.50
C ALA A 85 -4.16 15.32 -2.46
N HIS A 86 -4.43 16.58 -2.83
CA HIS A 86 -4.33 17.71 -1.91
C HIS A 86 -5.26 17.58 -0.71
N VAL A 87 -6.51 17.15 -0.90
CA VAL A 87 -7.46 16.89 0.19
C VAL A 87 -6.98 15.75 1.10
N LEU A 88 -6.40 14.69 0.53
CA LEU A 88 -5.86 13.57 1.32
C LEU A 88 -4.61 13.96 2.13
N ILE A 89 -3.79 14.89 1.63
CA ILE A 89 -2.61 15.43 2.32
C ILE A 89 -3.01 16.47 3.38
N ARG A 90 -4.03 17.29 3.08
CA ARG A 90 -4.53 18.36 3.95
C ARG A 90 -6.06 18.23 4.13
N PRO A 91 -6.51 17.24 4.93
CA PRO A 91 -7.93 17.05 5.16
C PRO A 91 -8.51 18.21 5.98
N HIS A 92 -9.80 18.48 5.78
CA HIS A 92 -10.56 19.47 6.54
C HIS A 92 -11.62 18.78 7.39
N ALA A 93 -11.96 19.37 8.55
CA ALA A 93 -13.00 18.81 9.42
C ALA A 93 -14.32 18.58 8.65
N PRO A 94 -15.02 17.46 8.88
CA PRO A 94 -14.76 16.42 9.89
C PRO A 94 -13.79 15.30 9.45
N MET A 95 -13.12 15.42 8.30
CA MET A 95 -12.17 14.39 7.83
C MET A 95 -10.89 14.41 8.68
N PRO A 96 -10.53 13.28 9.34
CA PRO A 96 -9.30 13.22 10.13
C PRO A 96 -8.07 13.10 9.23
N ASN A 97 -6.89 13.30 9.83
CA ASN A 97 -5.63 12.98 9.17
C ASN A 97 -5.47 11.45 9.06
N MET A 98 -5.49 10.94 7.83
CA MET A 98 -5.42 9.51 7.53
C MET A 98 -3.99 8.96 7.56
N GLN A 99 -2.96 9.80 7.73
CA GLN A 99 -1.55 9.40 7.76
C GLN A 99 -1.10 8.58 6.54
N LEU A 100 -1.64 8.91 5.36
CA LEU A 100 -1.34 8.22 4.11
C LEU A 100 0.02 8.64 3.54
N SER A 101 0.79 7.67 3.06
CA SER A 101 1.95 7.92 2.21
C SER A 101 1.54 8.39 0.81
N ARG A 102 2.50 8.96 0.07
CA ARG A 102 2.28 9.35 -1.33
C ARG A 102 1.90 8.16 -2.22
N PHE A 103 2.36 6.95 -1.89
CA PHE A 103 2.03 5.74 -2.66
C PHE A 103 0.57 5.34 -2.43
N GLU A 104 0.16 5.27 -1.17
CA GLU A 104 -1.22 4.95 -0.78
C GLU A 104 -2.23 5.96 -1.34
N ILE A 105 -1.89 7.25 -1.36
CA ILE A 105 -2.73 8.29 -1.98
C ILE A 105 -3.02 7.97 -3.45
N MET A 106 -2.00 7.57 -4.21
CA MET A 106 -2.21 7.28 -5.63
C MET A 106 -2.94 5.96 -5.86
N ASP A 107 -2.72 4.95 -5.01
CA ASP A 107 -3.48 3.70 -5.04
C ASP A 107 -4.98 4.00 -4.82
N ILE A 108 -5.31 4.87 -3.84
CA ILE A 108 -6.68 5.35 -3.62
C ILE A 108 -7.21 6.11 -4.84
N ILE A 109 -6.41 6.98 -5.46
CA ILE A 109 -6.82 7.70 -6.68
C ILE A 109 -7.06 6.72 -7.84
N ALA A 110 -6.28 5.65 -7.97
CA ALA A 110 -6.48 4.61 -8.98
C ALA A 110 -7.82 3.91 -8.78
N TYR A 111 -8.19 3.62 -7.54
CA TYR A 111 -9.53 3.11 -7.24
C TYR A 111 -10.63 4.12 -7.57
N LEU A 112 -10.48 5.39 -7.17
CA LEU A 112 -11.44 6.45 -7.49
C LEU A 112 -11.66 6.60 -8.99
N ASP A 113 -10.61 6.44 -9.80
CA ASP A 113 -10.69 6.52 -11.26
C ASP A 113 -11.58 5.41 -11.84
N GLN A 114 -11.61 4.21 -11.24
CA GLN A 114 -12.55 3.15 -11.63
C GLN A 114 -14.03 3.51 -11.35
N LEU A 115 -14.27 4.41 -10.40
CA LEU A 115 -15.61 4.89 -10.05
C LEU A 115 -16.06 6.10 -10.89
N ARG A 116 -15.13 6.70 -11.65
CA ARG A 116 -15.38 7.84 -12.52
C ARG A 116 -16.17 7.41 -13.74
N ARG A 117 -17.19 8.19 -14.08
CA ARG A 117 -17.96 8.00 -15.30
C ARG A 117 -17.33 8.82 -16.44
N PRO A 118 -17.32 8.31 -17.68
CA PRO A 118 -16.70 9.01 -18.81
C PRO A 118 -17.25 10.42 -19.03
N GLU A 119 -18.54 10.65 -18.75
CA GLU A 119 -19.18 11.96 -18.92
C GLU A 119 -18.75 13.01 -17.88
N ALA A 120 -18.14 12.59 -16.76
CA ALA A 120 -17.68 13.51 -15.72
C ALA A 120 -16.31 14.14 -16.03
N GLY A 121 -15.68 13.78 -17.15
CA GLY A 121 -14.39 14.32 -17.60
C GLY A 121 -13.33 13.24 -17.81
N PRO A 122 -12.10 13.64 -18.18
CA PRO A 122 -11.02 12.71 -18.48
C PRO A 122 -10.64 11.86 -17.26
N PRO A 123 -9.97 10.70 -17.46
CA PRO A 123 -9.45 9.89 -16.36
C PRO A 123 -8.62 10.72 -15.38
N LEU A 124 -8.75 10.43 -14.08
CA LEU A 124 -7.97 11.03 -12.99
C LEU A 124 -6.49 10.70 -13.15
N LEU A 125 -6.19 9.47 -13.56
CA LEU A 125 -4.84 9.02 -13.82
C LEU A 125 -4.56 8.97 -15.30
N LYS A 126 -3.37 9.43 -15.68
CA LYS A 126 -2.91 9.29 -17.06
C LYS A 126 -2.48 7.83 -17.27
N PRO A 127 -2.95 7.15 -18.33
CA PRO A 127 -2.40 5.86 -18.69
C PRO A 127 -0.90 6.05 -18.98
N ALA A 128 -0.07 5.08 -18.62
CA ALA A 128 1.31 5.11 -19.05
C ALA A 128 1.39 5.02 -20.59
N LYS A 129 2.56 5.37 -21.13
CA LYS A 129 2.82 5.33 -22.56
C LYS A 129 2.36 3.99 -23.15
N LYS A 130 1.83 4.05 -24.38
CA LYS A 130 1.06 2.99 -25.07
C LYS A 130 1.51 1.56 -24.69
N GLY A 131 0.67 0.85 -23.91
CA GLY A 131 0.90 -0.52 -23.43
C GLY A 131 1.43 -0.66 -22.00
N GLY A 132 1.65 0.44 -21.26
CA GLY A 132 2.21 0.43 -19.91
C GLY A 132 1.17 0.41 -18.77
N LYS A 133 1.59 -0.11 -17.60
CA LYS A 133 0.85 -0.01 -16.32
C LYS A 133 0.82 1.45 -15.84
N LEU A 134 -0.20 1.85 -15.08
CA LEU A 134 -0.26 3.19 -14.46
C LEU A 134 1.08 3.52 -13.78
N GLU A 135 1.59 4.74 -13.93
CA GLU A 135 2.89 5.10 -13.36
C GLU A 135 2.75 6.19 -12.31
N TYR A 136 3.59 6.11 -11.27
CA TYR A 136 3.64 7.12 -10.22
C TYR A 136 4.17 8.45 -10.79
N PRO A 137 3.50 9.59 -10.52
CA PRO A 137 4.04 10.89 -10.90
C PRO A 137 5.41 11.12 -10.25
N SER A 138 6.39 11.60 -11.03
CA SER A 138 7.69 11.98 -10.51
C SER A 138 7.52 13.07 -9.43
N PRO A 139 8.28 13.01 -8.31
CA PRO A 139 8.33 14.11 -7.37
C PRO A 139 8.76 15.40 -8.10
N SER A 140 7.99 16.47 -7.92
CA SER A 140 8.37 17.84 -8.29
C SER A 140 9.41 18.39 -7.34
#